data_AF-A0A5N6C1A0-F1
#
_entry.id   AF-A0A5N6C1A0-F1
#
_cell.length_a   1.000
_cell.length_b   1.000
_cell.length_c   1.000
_cell.angle_alpha   90.00
_cell.angle_beta   90.00
_cell.angle_gamma   90.00
#
_symmetry.space_group_name_H-M   'P 1'
#
loop_
_entity.id
_entity.type
_entity.pdbx_description
1 polymer ?
#
loop_
_entity_poly.entity_id
_entity_poly.type
_entity_poly.pdbx_seq_one_letter_code
_entity_poly.pdbx_strand_id
1 'polypeptide(L)'
;MVDIWSARSNFITGAGLAASAAMLEPSALTLAGLLATMIADPDSMSRGAREWRNEGGEDGQPPADIGQLRKDLHGQLTALESNDHLKGRMLTAVKQKFTELDSQLDGLDRGMKGVGDSLDSAAQLYTVASYISLSIGGAAMTLASASAASRANPLAMAAIQPVVTGAMASLSRVAQRVFAALGKVSWKVAAIFTGVTYLFAGTQQKLPGMQAVTMQAPDFTKAKVAFDGTTGGLTDPLPDVNDMPKTPSFMPPMSL
;
A
#
# COMPACT_ATOMS: atom_id res chain seq x y z
N MET A 1 -12.57 12.21 20.93
CA MET A 1 -12.78 13.46 20.16
C MET A 1 -12.81 13.04 18.70
N VAL A 2 -13.92 13.27 18.01
CA VAL A 2 -14.00 12.99 16.56
C VAL A 2 -13.16 14.08 15.89
N ASP A 3 -12.12 13.69 15.14
CA ASP A 3 -11.32 14.63 14.33
C ASP A 3 -12.18 15.16 13.18
N ILE A 4 -12.99 16.17 13.49
CA ILE A 4 -13.84 16.92 12.54
C ILE A 4 -12.96 17.60 11.46
N TRP A 5 -11.64 17.63 11.67
CA TRP A 5 -10.62 18.21 10.79
C TRP A 5 -9.76 17.18 10.05
N SER A 6 -10.30 15.99 9.73
CA SER A 6 -9.59 15.09 8.81
C SER A 6 -9.41 15.77 7.44
N ALA A 7 -8.24 15.58 6.82
CA ALA A 7 -7.93 16.20 5.52
C ALA A 7 -8.93 15.79 4.43
N ARG A 8 -9.47 14.56 4.50
CA ARG A 8 -10.56 14.12 3.63
C ARG A 8 -11.80 15.01 3.80
N SER A 9 -12.17 15.34 5.03
CA SER A 9 -13.30 16.24 5.33
C SER A 9 -13.07 17.64 4.77
N ASN A 10 -11.84 18.17 4.87
CA ASN A 10 -11.48 19.46 4.28
C ASN A 10 -11.66 19.47 2.76
N PHE A 11 -11.23 18.40 2.05
CA PHE A 11 -11.45 18.29 0.61
C PHE A 11 -12.93 18.26 0.24
N ILE A 12 -13.71 17.41 0.92
CA ILE A 12 -15.15 17.26 0.66
C ILE A 12 -15.87 18.58 0.95
N THR A 13 -15.54 19.24 2.06
CA THR A 13 -16.14 20.51 2.45
C THR A 13 -15.78 21.62 1.45
N GLY A 14 -14.50 21.72 1.06
CA GLY A 14 -14.05 22.67 0.05
C GLY A 14 -14.77 22.48 -1.29
N ALA A 15 -14.86 21.24 -1.78
CA ALA A 15 -15.57 20.91 -3.00
C ALA A 15 -17.08 21.19 -2.90
N GLY A 16 -17.70 20.88 -1.75
CA GLY A 16 -19.10 21.18 -1.47
C GLY A 16 -19.41 22.68 -1.49
N LEU A 17 -18.56 23.49 -0.84
CA LEU A 17 -18.68 24.95 -0.86
C LEU A 17 -18.54 25.52 -2.28
N ALA A 18 -17.59 25.01 -3.07
CA ALA A 18 -17.44 25.41 -4.47
C ALA A 18 -18.65 24.99 -5.33
N ALA A 19 -19.24 23.82 -5.07
CA ALA A 19 -20.45 23.37 -5.75
C ALA A 19 -21.66 24.27 -5.39
N SER A 20 -21.83 24.64 -4.12
CA SER A 20 -22.83 25.62 -3.70
C SER A 20 -22.60 26.98 -4.33
N ALA A 21 -21.34 27.43 -4.42
CA ALA A 21 -20.97 28.65 -5.13
C ALA A 21 -21.38 28.57 -6.61
N ALA A 22 -21.22 27.41 -7.27
CA ALA A 22 -21.61 27.21 -8.66
C ALA A 22 -23.13 27.29 -8.90
N MET A 23 -23.95 26.95 -7.91
CA MET A 23 -25.41 27.13 -7.98
C MET A 23 -25.80 28.61 -8.00
N LEU A 24 -25.02 29.46 -7.30
CA LEU A 24 -25.25 30.90 -7.25
C LEU A 24 -24.60 31.60 -8.46
N GLU A 25 -23.39 31.19 -8.82
CA GLU A 25 -22.55 31.81 -9.83
C GLU A 25 -21.94 30.72 -10.76
N PRO A 26 -22.50 30.51 -11.97
CA PRO A 26 -22.12 29.40 -12.85
C PRO A 26 -20.63 29.31 -13.22
N SER A 27 -19.89 30.44 -13.15
CA SER A 27 -18.45 30.47 -13.41
C SER A 27 -17.63 29.62 -12.42
N ALA A 28 -18.17 29.30 -11.24
CA ALA A 28 -17.52 28.45 -10.25
C ALA A 28 -17.63 26.93 -10.54
N LEU A 29 -18.38 26.51 -11.57
CA LEU A 29 -18.59 25.09 -11.87
C LEU A 29 -17.29 24.35 -12.19
N THR A 30 -16.38 24.98 -12.92
CA THR A 30 -15.05 24.41 -13.22
C THR A 30 -14.21 24.24 -11.96
N LEU A 31 -14.31 25.17 -11.02
CA LEU A 31 -13.62 25.09 -9.73
C LEU A 31 -14.16 23.92 -8.90
N ALA A 32 -15.48 23.76 -8.83
CA ALA A 32 -16.13 22.65 -8.12
C ALA A 32 -15.70 21.29 -8.67
N GLY A 33 -15.69 21.14 -10.01
CA GLY A 33 -15.22 19.92 -10.67
C GLY A 33 -13.75 19.62 -10.35
N LEU A 34 -12.89 20.64 -10.37
CA LEU A 34 -11.46 20.48 -10.07
C LEU A 34 -11.19 20.13 -8.61
N LEU A 35 -11.89 20.74 -7.65
CA LEU A 35 -11.72 20.39 -6.23
C LEU A 35 -12.24 18.98 -5.94
N ALA A 36 -13.29 18.52 -6.64
CA ALA A 36 -13.81 17.17 -6.50
C ALA A 36 -12.81 16.09 -6.95
N THR A 37 -11.98 16.35 -7.98
CA THR A 37 -10.93 15.39 -8.41
C THR A 37 -9.72 15.36 -7.48
N MET A 38 -9.61 16.31 -6.54
CA MET A 38 -8.52 16.38 -5.57
C MET A 38 -8.83 15.64 -4.26
N ILE A 39 -10.02 15.07 -4.09
CA ILE A 39 -10.41 14.35 -2.88
C ILE A 39 -9.50 13.12 -2.69
N ALA A 40 -8.70 13.15 -1.62
CA ALA A 40 -7.82 12.07 -1.22
C ALA A 40 -7.97 11.75 0.27
N ASP A 41 -7.44 10.61 0.68
CA ASP A 41 -7.43 10.14 2.07
C ASP A 41 -5.96 9.99 2.55
N PRO A 42 -5.33 11.08 3.03
CA PRO A 42 -3.94 11.04 3.48
C PRO A 42 -3.76 10.20 4.76
N ASP A 43 -4.81 10.00 5.56
CA ASP A 43 -4.73 9.14 6.74
C ASP A 43 -4.55 7.67 6.30
N SER A 44 -5.30 7.24 5.29
CA SER A 44 -5.10 5.94 4.65
C SER A 44 -3.72 5.82 3.99
N MET A 45 -3.19 6.89 3.38
CA MET A 45 -1.82 6.89 2.83
C MET A 45 -0.77 6.75 3.94
N SER A 46 -0.90 7.45 5.07
CA SER A 46 0.01 7.36 6.20
C SER A 46 -0.07 5.99 6.91
N ARG A 47 -1.25 5.37 6.95
CA ARG A 47 -1.39 3.96 7.38
C ARG A 47 -0.66 3.01 6.44
N GLY A 48 -0.91 3.11 5.14
CA GLY A 48 -0.17 2.33 4.14
C GLY A 48 1.34 2.56 4.22
N ALA A 49 1.79 3.79 4.46
CA ALA A 49 3.20 4.13 4.64
C ALA A 49 3.85 3.40 5.82
N ARG A 50 3.09 3.23 6.91
CA ARG A 50 3.50 2.48 8.09
C ARG A 50 3.52 0.98 7.83
N GLU A 51 2.50 0.45 7.14
CA GLU A 51 2.46 -0.95 6.71
C GLU A 51 3.66 -1.30 5.83
N TRP A 52 4.01 -0.46 4.85
CA TRP A 52 5.20 -0.65 4.01
C TRP A 52 6.52 -0.60 4.78
N ARG A 53 6.57 0.11 5.92
CA ARG A 53 7.73 0.16 6.81
C ARG A 53 7.72 -0.93 7.89
N ASN A 54 6.72 -1.81 7.89
CA ASN A 54 6.46 -2.77 8.97
C ASN A 54 6.29 -2.09 10.35
N GLU A 55 5.75 -0.88 10.38
CA GLU A 55 5.48 -0.12 11.60
C GLU A 55 4.03 -0.36 12.06
N GLY A 56 3.83 -1.01 13.21
CA GLY A 56 2.53 -1.06 13.90
C GLY A 56 1.53 -2.12 13.42
N GLY A 57 1.84 -3.40 13.64
CA GLY A 57 0.89 -4.50 13.41
C GLY A 57 -0.31 -4.51 14.38
N GLU A 58 -1.27 -5.42 14.12
CA GLU A 58 -2.60 -5.48 14.79
C GLU A 58 -2.55 -5.51 16.33
N ASP A 59 -1.43 -5.95 16.93
CA ASP A 59 -1.25 -6.03 18.39
C ASP A 59 -0.09 -5.15 18.92
N GLY A 60 0.36 -4.16 18.14
CA GLY A 60 1.54 -3.36 18.45
C GLY A 60 2.86 -4.12 18.26
N GLN A 61 2.82 -5.39 17.82
CA GLN A 61 4.00 -6.09 17.33
C GLN A 61 4.21 -5.79 15.84
N PRO A 62 5.42 -5.40 15.43
CA PRO A 62 5.73 -5.25 14.01
C PRO A 62 5.60 -6.62 13.32
N PRO A 63 5.03 -6.68 12.10
CA PRO A 63 5.02 -7.91 11.32
C PRO A 63 6.45 -8.41 11.04
N ALA A 64 6.58 -9.68 10.63
CA ALA A 64 7.87 -10.32 10.39
C ALA A 64 8.77 -9.45 9.49
N ASP A 65 9.84 -8.91 10.09
CA ASP A 65 10.76 -7.98 9.44
C ASP A 65 11.73 -8.74 8.51
N ILE A 66 11.97 -8.19 7.32
CA ILE A 66 13.01 -8.69 6.41
C ILE A 66 14.38 -8.69 7.12
N GLY A 67 14.61 -7.70 8.00
CA GLY A 67 15.81 -7.67 8.84
C GLY A 67 15.94 -8.90 9.75
N GLN A 68 14.85 -9.41 10.31
CA GLN A 68 14.86 -10.64 11.10
C GLN A 68 15.09 -11.87 10.23
N LEU A 69 14.40 -11.97 9.08
CA LEU A 69 14.62 -13.06 8.12
C LEU A 69 16.09 -13.15 7.69
N ARG A 70 16.73 -12.01 7.40
CA ARG A 70 18.15 -11.95 7.04
C ARG A 70 19.04 -12.45 8.18
N LYS A 71 18.77 -12.06 9.42
CA LYS A 71 19.51 -12.55 10.60
C LYS A 71 19.35 -14.06 10.76
N ASP A 72 18.14 -14.58 10.63
CA ASP A 72 17.86 -16.01 10.77
C ASP A 72 18.56 -16.83 9.68
N LEU A 73 18.49 -16.34 8.44
CA LEU A 73 19.21 -16.90 7.30
C LEU A 73 20.74 -16.93 7.54
N HIS A 74 21.31 -15.85 8.08
CA HIS A 74 22.73 -15.80 8.46
C HIS A 74 23.07 -16.80 9.56
N GLY A 75 22.19 -16.96 10.55
CA GLY A 75 22.32 -17.95 11.61
C GLY A 75 22.33 -19.38 11.04
N GLN A 76 21.43 -19.69 10.12
CA GLN A 76 21.38 -20.99 9.44
C GLN A 76 22.63 -21.26 8.61
N LEU A 77 23.13 -20.28 7.86
CA LEU A 77 24.39 -20.42 7.11
C LEU A 77 25.56 -20.70 8.05
N THR A 78 25.64 -19.97 9.16
CA THR A 78 26.68 -20.15 10.19
C THR A 78 26.61 -21.54 10.83
N ALA A 79 25.40 -22.04 11.12
CA ALA A 79 25.19 -23.38 11.65
C ALA A 79 25.57 -24.49 10.66
N LEU A 80 25.29 -24.29 9.36
CA LEU A 80 25.71 -25.21 8.30
C LEU A 80 27.24 -25.25 8.16
N GLU A 81 27.92 -24.12 8.37
CA GLU A 81 29.37 -24.05 8.40
C GLU A 81 29.97 -24.78 9.61
N SER A 82 29.36 -24.63 10.79
CA SER A 82 29.88 -25.23 12.03
C SER A 82 29.68 -26.74 12.11
N ASN A 83 28.64 -27.28 11.46
CA ASN A 83 28.31 -28.71 11.55
C ASN A 83 29.16 -29.61 10.64
N ASP A 84 30.13 -29.07 9.90
CA ASP A 84 31.09 -29.81 9.08
C ASP A 84 30.47 -30.71 7.96
N HIS A 85 29.14 -30.72 7.81
CA HIS A 85 28.38 -31.51 6.84
C HIS A 85 28.44 -30.94 5.41
N LEU A 86 28.79 -29.66 5.26
CA LEU A 86 28.91 -28.97 3.98
C LEU A 86 30.33 -28.41 3.84
N LYS A 87 31.15 -29.02 2.97
CA LYS A 87 32.54 -28.61 2.71
C LYS A 87 32.82 -28.39 1.23
N GLY A 88 33.93 -27.69 0.96
CA GLY A 88 34.47 -27.51 -0.39
C GLY A 88 33.56 -26.69 -1.31
N ARG A 89 33.50 -27.10 -2.59
CA ARG A 89 32.81 -26.35 -3.66
C ARG A 89 31.32 -26.11 -3.39
N MET A 90 30.63 -27.03 -2.73
CA MET A 90 29.20 -26.89 -2.42
C MET A 90 28.97 -25.77 -1.40
N LEU A 91 29.77 -25.70 -0.34
CA LEU A 91 29.71 -24.62 0.64
C LEU A 91 29.99 -23.27 -0.04
N THR A 92 31.00 -23.18 -0.90
CA THR A 92 31.30 -21.95 -1.66
C THR A 92 30.12 -21.48 -2.51
N ALA A 93 29.46 -22.40 -3.23
CA ALA A 93 28.29 -22.08 -4.05
C ALA A 93 27.10 -21.61 -3.20
N VAL A 94 26.84 -22.26 -2.06
CA VAL A 94 25.80 -21.85 -1.10
C VAL A 94 26.09 -20.45 -0.57
N LYS A 95 27.31 -20.17 -0.10
CA LYS A 95 27.69 -18.83 0.37
C LYS A 95 27.52 -17.76 -0.71
N GLN A 96 27.89 -18.06 -1.96
CA GLN A 96 27.71 -17.12 -3.06
C GLN A 96 26.23 -16.83 -3.32
N LYS A 97 25.38 -17.86 -3.37
CA LYS A 97 23.94 -17.69 -3.57
C LYS A 97 23.25 -17.02 -2.39
N PHE A 98 23.72 -17.31 -1.18
CA PHE A 98 23.28 -16.64 0.03
C PHE A 98 23.60 -15.15 -0.01
N THR A 99 24.82 -14.78 -0.41
CA THR A 99 25.23 -13.36 -0.54
C THR A 99 24.37 -12.64 -1.59
N GLU A 100 24.05 -13.30 -2.70
CA GLU A 100 23.15 -12.76 -3.73
C GLU A 100 21.72 -12.56 -3.18
N LEU A 101 21.18 -13.55 -2.45
CA LEU A 101 19.88 -13.45 -1.80
C LEU A 101 19.85 -12.34 -0.73
N ASP A 102 20.87 -12.27 0.13
CA ASP A 102 20.97 -11.24 1.18
C ASP A 102 20.99 -9.84 0.57
N SER A 103 21.75 -9.66 -0.52
CA SER A 103 21.77 -8.39 -1.27
C SER A 103 20.40 -8.05 -1.88
N GLN A 104 19.64 -9.04 -2.35
CA GLN A 104 18.29 -8.83 -2.87
C GLN A 104 17.30 -8.49 -1.76
N LEU A 105 17.38 -9.16 -0.61
CA LEU A 105 16.56 -8.85 0.57
C LEU A 105 16.88 -7.46 1.14
N ASP A 106 18.15 -7.06 1.16
CA ASP A 106 18.56 -5.71 1.53
C ASP A 106 17.99 -4.65 0.58
N GLY A 107 18.03 -4.93 -0.73
CA GLY A 107 17.41 -4.08 -1.74
C GLY A 107 15.89 -3.98 -1.58
N LEU A 108 15.23 -5.09 -1.25
CA LEU A 108 13.80 -5.14 -0.98
C LEU A 108 13.42 -4.33 0.27
N ASP A 109 14.15 -4.50 1.38
CA ASP A 109 13.93 -3.75 2.62
C ASP A 109 14.07 -2.24 2.41
N ARG A 110 15.16 -1.81 1.72
CA ARG A 110 15.35 -0.40 1.35
C ARG A 110 14.25 0.10 0.41
N GLY A 111 13.80 -0.73 -0.52
CA GLY A 111 12.71 -0.41 -1.44
C GLY A 111 11.38 -0.21 -0.71
N MET A 112 11.02 -1.13 0.18
CA MET A 112 9.81 -1.06 1.00
C MET A 112 9.79 0.19 1.87
N LYS A 113 10.90 0.48 2.57
CA LYS A 113 11.06 1.72 3.35
C LYS A 113 10.92 2.97 2.48
N GLY A 114 11.56 2.99 1.31
CA GLY A 114 11.45 4.10 0.36
C GLY A 114 10.02 4.33 -0.18
N VAL A 115 9.24 3.26 -0.39
CA VAL A 115 7.81 3.37 -0.73
C VAL A 115 7.03 3.96 0.45
N GLY A 116 7.31 3.50 1.67
CA GLY A 116 6.72 4.06 2.89
C GLY A 116 6.99 5.55 3.05
N ASP A 117 8.24 5.98 2.92
CA ASP A 117 8.63 7.41 3.00
C ASP A 117 7.95 8.25 1.90
N SER A 118 7.81 7.68 0.70
CA SER A 118 7.13 8.34 -0.42
C SER A 118 5.64 8.50 -0.16
N LEU A 119 4.98 7.48 0.41
CA LEU A 119 3.57 7.53 0.80
C LEU A 119 3.34 8.51 1.94
N ASP A 120 4.23 8.58 2.93
CA ASP A 120 4.13 9.54 4.04
C ASP A 120 4.32 10.99 3.55
N SER A 121 5.31 11.22 2.68
CA SER A 121 5.50 12.52 2.03
C SER A 121 4.28 12.91 1.19
N ALA A 122 3.69 11.97 0.46
CA ALA A 122 2.45 12.21 -0.28
C ALA A 122 1.30 12.56 0.68
N ALA A 123 1.14 11.84 1.80
CA ALA A 123 0.13 12.11 2.80
C ALA A 123 0.26 13.55 3.34
N GLN A 124 1.47 13.99 3.70
CA GLN A 124 1.73 15.35 4.17
C GLN A 124 1.36 16.40 3.10
N LEU A 125 1.72 16.16 1.82
CA LEU A 125 1.35 17.04 0.71
C LEU A 125 -0.17 17.13 0.51
N TYR A 126 -0.87 16.00 0.58
CA TYR A 126 -2.34 15.97 0.47
C TYR A 126 -3.03 16.63 1.67
N THR A 127 -2.45 16.53 2.87
CA THR A 127 -2.93 17.27 4.04
C THR A 127 -2.85 18.78 3.81
N VAL A 128 -1.72 19.29 3.33
CA VAL A 128 -1.58 20.72 2.98
C VAL A 128 -2.56 21.12 1.88
N ALA A 129 -2.66 20.31 0.82
CA ALA A 129 -3.60 20.56 -0.28
C ALA A 129 -5.06 20.58 0.19
N SER A 130 -5.42 19.82 1.23
CA SER A 130 -6.76 19.81 1.80
C SER A 130 -7.17 21.17 2.39
N TYR A 131 -6.25 21.82 3.12
CA TYR A 131 -6.48 23.17 3.65
C TYR A 131 -6.60 24.21 2.54
N ILE A 132 -5.83 24.05 1.46
CA ILE A 132 -5.95 24.90 0.27
C ILE A 132 -7.31 24.69 -0.40
N SER A 133 -7.78 23.45 -0.55
CA SER A 133 -9.11 23.16 -1.10
C SER A 133 -10.22 23.81 -0.28
N LEU A 134 -10.17 23.66 1.05
CA LEU A 134 -11.15 24.25 1.95
C LEU A 134 -11.19 25.77 1.85
N SER A 135 -10.02 26.42 1.83
CA SER A 135 -9.91 27.88 1.73
C SER A 135 -10.38 28.41 0.37
N ILE A 136 -10.06 27.72 -0.72
CA ILE A 136 -10.57 28.04 -2.07
C ILE A 136 -12.09 27.91 -2.13
N GLY A 137 -12.65 26.81 -1.60
CA GLY A 137 -14.10 26.60 -1.55
C GLY A 137 -14.81 27.69 -0.73
N GLY A 138 -14.28 28.04 0.44
CA GLY A 138 -14.81 29.11 1.28
C GLY A 138 -14.76 30.48 0.60
N ALA A 139 -13.64 30.81 -0.07
CA ALA A 139 -13.51 32.05 -0.83
C ALA A 139 -14.52 32.12 -2.00
N ALA A 140 -14.67 31.02 -2.74
CA ALA A 140 -15.63 30.92 -3.83
C ALA A 140 -17.07 31.13 -3.33
N MET A 141 -17.46 30.46 -2.24
CA MET A 141 -18.79 30.62 -1.65
C MET A 141 -19.05 32.05 -1.18
N THR A 142 -18.04 32.71 -0.58
CA THR A 142 -18.13 34.11 -0.13
C THR A 142 -18.35 35.05 -1.32
N LEU A 143 -17.57 34.88 -2.39
CA LEU A 143 -17.69 35.68 -3.63
C LEU A 143 -19.04 35.47 -4.32
N ALA A 144 -19.49 34.22 -4.41
CA ALA A 144 -20.79 33.89 -5.02
C ALA A 144 -21.96 34.45 -4.20
N SER A 145 -21.85 34.42 -2.87
CA SER A 145 -22.85 35.03 -1.98
C SER A 145 -22.90 36.56 -2.14
N ALA A 146 -21.73 37.21 -2.26
CA ALA A 146 -21.65 38.64 -2.54
C ALA A 146 -22.25 39.00 -3.92
N SER A 147 -21.96 38.19 -4.95
CA SER A 147 -22.57 38.32 -6.28
C SER A 147 -24.09 38.22 -6.19
N ALA A 148 -24.61 37.19 -5.51
CA ALA A 148 -26.04 36.98 -5.32
C ALA A 148 -26.72 38.16 -4.61
N ALA A 149 -26.10 38.70 -3.54
CA ALA A 149 -26.61 39.87 -2.84
C ALA A 149 -26.63 41.13 -3.73
N SER A 150 -25.64 41.28 -4.62
CA SER A 150 -25.55 42.43 -5.53
C SER A 150 -26.64 42.44 -6.62
N ARG A 151 -27.27 41.29 -6.92
CA ARG A 151 -28.34 41.19 -7.94
C ARG A 151 -29.59 42.02 -7.62
N ALA A 152 -29.78 42.41 -6.36
CA ALA A 152 -30.85 43.32 -5.97
C ALA A 152 -30.66 44.75 -6.54
N ASN A 153 -29.45 45.12 -6.96
CA ASN A 153 -29.15 46.44 -7.52
C ASN A 153 -28.35 46.32 -8.83
N PRO A 154 -28.95 46.65 -9.99
CA PRO A 154 -28.30 46.53 -11.30
C PRO A 154 -26.97 47.30 -11.41
N LEU A 155 -26.86 48.46 -10.74
CA LEU A 155 -25.62 49.26 -10.73
C LEU A 155 -24.51 48.56 -9.94
N ALA A 156 -24.86 47.95 -8.79
CA ALA A 156 -23.90 47.19 -8.00
C ALA A 156 -23.45 45.92 -8.73
N MET A 157 -24.37 45.22 -9.40
CA MET A 157 -24.07 44.03 -10.20
C MET A 157 -23.07 44.34 -11.31
N ALA A 158 -23.27 45.41 -12.08
CA ALA A 158 -22.38 45.80 -13.17
C ALA A 158 -20.94 46.10 -12.69
N ALA A 159 -20.81 46.67 -11.48
CA ALA A 159 -19.51 46.94 -10.88
C ALA A 159 -18.82 45.69 -10.31
N ILE A 160 -19.58 44.76 -9.72
CA ILE A 160 -19.06 43.62 -8.95
C ILE A 160 -18.79 42.39 -9.84
N GLN A 161 -19.59 42.17 -10.88
CA GLN A 161 -19.48 40.99 -11.75
C GLN A 161 -18.09 40.76 -12.37
N PRO A 162 -17.38 41.77 -12.92
CA PRO A 162 -16.02 41.55 -13.43
C PRO A 162 -15.02 41.20 -12.32
N VAL A 163 -15.20 41.76 -11.11
CA VAL A 163 -14.36 41.46 -9.95
C VAL A 163 -14.56 40.00 -9.50
N VAL A 164 -15.82 39.56 -9.38
CA VAL A 164 -16.15 38.18 -8.99
C VAL A 164 -15.63 37.19 -10.03
N THR A 165 -15.87 37.45 -11.32
CA THR A 165 -15.40 36.58 -12.41
C THR A 165 -13.87 36.51 -12.44
N GLY A 166 -13.18 37.65 -12.29
CA GLY A 166 -11.73 37.71 -12.22
C GLY A 166 -11.16 36.97 -11.00
N ALA A 167 -11.80 37.12 -9.84
CA ALA A 167 -11.43 36.44 -8.61
C ALA A 167 -11.62 34.92 -8.73
N MET A 168 -12.76 34.46 -9.26
CA MET A 168 -13.02 33.04 -9.53
C MET A 168 -12.00 32.45 -10.50
N ALA A 169 -11.66 33.16 -11.58
CA ALA A 169 -10.62 32.73 -12.50
C ALA A 169 -9.25 32.61 -11.82
N SER A 170 -8.93 33.51 -10.88
CA SER A 170 -7.70 33.44 -10.10
C SER A 170 -7.68 32.23 -9.15
N LEU A 171 -8.80 31.94 -8.47
CA LEU A 171 -8.95 30.76 -7.62
C LEU A 171 -8.80 29.47 -8.42
N SER A 172 -9.41 29.40 -9.62
CA SER A 172 -9.25 28.26 -10.53
C SER A 172 -7.80 28.06 -10.96
N ARG A 173 -7.03 29.11 -11.21
CA ARG A 173 -5.59 28.98 -11.52
C ARG A 173 -4.79 28.46 -10.33
N VAL A 174 -5.12 28.89 -9.11
CA VAL A 174 -4.47 28.35 -7.89
C VAL A 174 -4.80 26.86 -7.76
N ALA A 175 -6.07 26.48 -7.86
CA ALA A 175 -6.49 25.08 -7.81
C ALA A 175 -5.81 24.25 -8.90
N GLN A 176 -5.66 24.77 -10.13
CA GLN A 176 -4.96 24.10 -11.23
C GLN A 176 -3.47 23.88 -10.92
N ARG A 177 -2.80 24.84 -10.28
CA ARG A 177 -1.40 24.68 -9.86
C ARG A 177 -1.25 23.60 -8.79
N VAL A 178 -2.15 23.56 -7.82
CA VAL A 178 -2.15 22.51 -6.79
C VAL A 178 -2.42 21.16 -7.43
N PHE A 179 -3.43 21.06 -8.29
CA PHE A 179 -3.73 19.83 -9.03
C PHE A 179 -2.54 19.37 -9.88
N ALA A 180 -1.86 20.27 -10.60
CA ALA A 180 -0.68 19.93 -11.37
C ALA A 180 0.50 19.47 -10.49
N ALA A 181 0.67 20.06 -9.32
CA ALA A 181 1.68 19.63 -8.35
C ALA A 181 1.37 18.21 -7.83
N LEU A 182 0.12 17.95 -7.43
CA LEU A 182 -0.34 16.63 -6.99
C LEU A 182 -0.19 15.60 -8.12
N GLY A 183 -0.62 15.92 -9.34
CA GLY A 183 -0.54 15.03 -10.51
C GLY A 183 0.91 14.63 -10.85
N LYS A 184 1.88 15.54 -10.69
CA LYS A 184 3.31 15.20 -10.85
C LYS A 184 3.78 14.18 -9.80
N VAL A 185 3.30 14.28 -8.56
CA VAL A 185 3.62 13.32 -7.50
C VAL A 185 2.97 11.98 -7.79
N SER A 186 1.68 11.97 -8.12
CA SER A 186 0.95 10.74 -8.49
C SER A 186 1.61 10.02 -9.66
N TRP A 187 2.06 10.74 -10.68
CA TRP A 187 2.77 10.16 -11.82
C TRP A 187 4.11 9.51 -11.43
N LYS A 188 4.89 10.15 -10.55
CA LYS A 188 6.15 9.57 -10.04
C LYS A 188 5.88 8.28 -9.27
N VAL A 189 4.86 8.27 -8.41
CA VAL A 189 4.46 7.07 -7.67
C VAL A 189 4.03 5.95 -8.64
N ALA A 190 3.19 6.25 -9.63
CA ALA A 190 2.77 5.28 -10.65
C ALA A 190 3.95 4.72 -11.46
N ALA A 191 4.94 5.55 -11.79
CA ALA A 191 6.16 5.11 -12.47
C ALA A 191 6.99 4.14 -11.61
N ILE A 192 7.08 4.39 -10.29
CA ILE A 192 7.75 3.47 -9.35
C ILE A 192 7.04 2.11 -9.34
N PHE A 193 5.72 2.09 -9.17
CA PHE A 193 4.95 0.84 -9.19
C PHE A 193 5.14 0.07 -10.50
N THR A 194 5.10 0.77 -11.64
CA THR A 194 5.32 0.15 -12.95
C THR A 194 6.72 -0.47 -13.05
N GLY A 195 7.75 0.23 -12.53
CA GLY A 195 9.12 -0.28 -12.47
C GLY A 195 9.25 -1.52 -11.58
N VAL A 196 8.59 -1.53 -10.42
CA VAL A 196 8.56 -2.69 -9.51
C VAL A 196 7.87 -3.88 -10.19
N THR A 197 6.72 -3.68 -10.83
CA THR A 197 6.03 -4.76 -11.56
C THR A 197 6.88 -5.32 -12.69
N TYR A 198 7.61 -4.46 -13.42
CA TYR A 198 8.53 -4.89 -14.47
C TYR A 198 9.68 -5.75 -13.93
N LEU A 199 10.29 -5.34 -12.81
CA LEU A 199 11.34 -6.13 -12.15
C LEU A 199 10.81 -7.47 -11.63
N PHE A 200 9.59 -7.48 -11.08
CA PHE A 200 8.95 -8.70 -10.60
C PHE A 200 8.64 -9.69 -11.73
N ALA A 201 8.21 -9.20 -12.89
CA ALA A 201 8.07 -10.04 -14.09
C ALA A 201 9.41 -10.63 -14.53
N GLY A 202 10.51 -9.87 -14.42
CA GLY A 202 11.86 -10.33 -14.72
C GLY A 202 12.37 -11.41 -13.75
N THR A 203 12.05 -11.33 -12.46
CA THR A 203 12.41 -12.38 -11.49
C THR A 203 11.58 -13.65 -11.69
N GLN A 204 10.30 -13.55 -12.02
CA GLN A 204 9.49 -14.71 -12.41
C GLN A 204 10.06 -15.44 -13.63
N GLN A 205 10.58 -14.72 -14.63
CA GLN A 205 11.23 -15.32 -15.79
C GLN A 205 12.55 -16.02 -15.47
N LYS A 206 13.29 -15.56 -14.44
CA LYS A 206 14.54 -16.17 -13.99
C LYS A 206 14.34 -17.38 -13.07
N LEU A 207 13.12 -17.59 -12.61
CA LEU A 207 12.72 -18.73 -11.79
C LEU A 207 11.60 -19.53 -12.49
N PRO A 208 11.80 -19.99 -13.74
CA PRO A 208 10.79 -20.74 -14.46
C PRO A 208 10.53 -22.06 -13.70
N GLY A 209 9.30 -22.22 -13.21
CA GLY A 209 8.89 -23.39 -12.41
C GLY A 209 8.75 -23.13 -10.91
N MET A 210 9.19 -21.98 -10.38
CA MET A 210 8.70 -21.50 -9.09
C MET A 210 7.30 -20.92 -9.29
N GLN A 211 6.29 -21.79 -9.35
CA GLN A 211 4.96 -21.35 -8.95
C GLN A 211 5.09 -20.82 -7.52
N ALA A 212 4.45 -19.68 -7.22
CA ALA A 212 4.23 -19.29 -5.83
C ALA A 212 3.80 -20.56 -5.12
N VAL A 213 4.54 -21.00 -4.10
CA VAL A 213 4.25 -22.24 -3.39
C VAL A 213 2.79 -22.11 -2.97
N THR A 214 1.89 -22.72 -3.74
CA THR A 214 0.57 -23.03 -3.23
C THR A 214 0.89 -23.82 -1.98
N MET A 215 0.21 -23.57 -0.87
CA MET A 215 0.46 -24.29 0.38
C MET A 215 0.10 -25.80 0.27
N GLN A 216 0.41 -26.46 -0.85
CA GLN A 216 0.64 -27.88 -0.92
C GLN A 216 1.84 -28.17 -0.02
N ALA A 217 1.54 -28.77 1.12
CA ALA A 217 2.49 -29.29 2.09
C ALA A 217 3.68 -29.94 1.36
N PRO A 218 4.93 -29.52 1.63
CA PRO A 218 6.09 -30.12 0.99
C PRO A 218 6.10 -31.62 1.29
N ASP A 219 6.29 -32.44 0.25
CA ASP A 219 6.30 -33.89 0.40
C ASP A 219 7.62 -34.35 1.05
N PHE A 220 7.60 -34.47 2.37
CA PHE A 220 8.70 -34.97 3.18
C PHE A 220 8.62 -36.49 3.42
N THR A 221 7.81 -37.24 2.66
CA THR A 221 7.69 -38.72 2.82
C THR A 221 9.03 -39.45 2.80
N LYS A 222 10.01 -38.97 2.01
CA LYS A 222 11.37 -39.54 1.98
C LYS A 222 12.17 -39.32 3.26
N ALA A 223 11.86 -38.27 4.02
CA ALA A 223 12.51 -37.94 5.28
C ALA A 223 11.79 -38.53 6.51
N LYS A 224 10.69 -39.28 6.30
CA LYS A 224 9.84 -39.83 7.36
C LYS A 224 9.40 -38.76 8.38
N VAL A 225 9.05 -37.58 7.90
CA VAL A 225 8.44 -36.51 8.71
C VAL A 225 7.23 -35.97 7.96
N ALA A 226 6.18 -35.60 8.68
CA ALA A 226 5.00 -34.96 8.11
C ALA A 226 5.07 -33.45 8.32
N PHE A 227 4.58 -32.67 7.35
CA PHE A 227 4.43 -31.23 7.53
C PHE A 227 3.08 -30.95 8.20
N ASP A 228 3.10 -30.26 9.34
CA ASP A 228 1.90 -29.79 10.02
C ASP A 228 1.55 -28.37 9.54
N GLY A 229 0.55 -28.27 8.66
CA GLY A 229 0.09 -26.99 8.12
C GLY A 229 -0.52 -26.03 9.15
N THR A 230 -0.83 -26.51 10.36
CA THR A 230 -1.42 -25.71 11.45
C THR A 230 -0.36 -25.01 12.29
N THR A 231 0.79 -25.66 12.50
CA THR A 231 1.90 -25.12 13.29
C THR A 231 3.08 -24.64 12.45
N GLY A 232 3.12 -25.02 11.16
CA GLY A 232 4.26 -24.80 10.27
C GLY A 232 5.48 -25.68 10.62
N GLY A 233 5.34 -26.63 11.55
CA GLY A 233 6.39 -27.51 12.02
C GLY A 233 6.46 -28.86 11.28
N LEU A 234 7.50 -29.63 11.61
CA LEU A 234 7.62 -31.04 11.22
C LEU A 234 7.12 -31.91 12.37
N THR A 235 6.20 -32.82 12.09
CA THR A 235 5.67 -33.79 13.04
C THR A 235 6.06 -35.21 12.64
N ASP A 236 6.02 -36.13 13.61
CA ASP A 236 6.19 -37.54 13.30
C ASP A 236 5.11 -37.99 12.31
N PRO A 237 5.47 -38.80 11.30
CA PRO A 237 4.54 -39.24 10.29
C PRO A 237 3.44 -40.06 10.97
N LEU A 238 2.19 -39.84 10.55
CA LEU A 238 1.09 -40.71 10.91
C LEU A 238 1.50 -42.17 10.60
N PRO A 239 1.29 -43.11 11.53
CA PRO A 239 1.65 -44.51 11.32
C PRO A 239 1.06 -45.00 10.00
N ASP A 240 1.85 -45.67 9.17
CA ASP A 240 1.35 -46.28 7.93
C ASP A 240 0.22 -47.25 8.30
N VAL A 241 -0.95 -47.08 7.67
CA VAL A 241 -2.12 -47.95 7.87
C VAL A 241 -1.78 -49.42 7.60
N ASN A 242 -0.77 -49.68 6.78
CA ASN A 242 -0.28 -51.01 6.47
C ASN A 242 0.61 -51.61 7.57
N ASP A 243 1.22 -50.78 8.42
CA ASP A 243 2.01 -51.19 9.58
C ASP A 243 1.15 -51.33 10.84
N MET A 244 -0.12 -50.91 10.80
CA MET A 244 -1.05 -51.19 11.87
C MET A 244 -1.26 -52.71 11.99
N PRO A 245 -1.21 -53.27 13.22
CA PRO A 245 -1.45 -54.69 13.42
C PRO A 245 -2.84 -55.03 12.86
N LYS A 246 -2.87 -55.86 11.81
CA LYS A 246 -4.11 -56.33 11.19
C LYS A 246 -4.96 -56.90 12.31
N THR A 247 -6.12 -56.29 12.57
CA THR A 247 -7.09 -56.82 13.52
C THR A 247 -7.33 -58.29 13.17
N PRO A 248 -7.08 -59.23 14.10
CA PRO A 248 -7.28 -60.63 13.81
C PRO A 248 -8.71 -60.82 13.32
N SER A 249 -8.86 -61.42 12.14
CA SER A 249 -10.17 -61.74 11.59
C SER A 249 -10.87 -62.69 12.54
N PHE A 250 -11.86 -62.19 13.29
CA PHE A 250 -12.70 -63.00 14.18
C PHE A 250 -13.75 -63.81 13.40
N MET A 251 -13.77 -63.75 12.07
CA MET A 251 -14.66 -64.59 11.27
C MET A 251 -14.06 -66.00 11.13
N PRO A 252 -14.73 -67.04 11.64
CA PRO A 252 -14.33 -68.41 11.37
C PRO A 252 -14.44 -68.69 9.87
N PRO A 253 -13.56 -69.55 9.30
CA PRO A 253 -13.61 -69.90 7.90
C PRO A 253 -14.96 -70.58 7.61
N MET A 254 -15.80 -69.94 6.80
CA MET A 254 -17.00 -70.57 6.27
C MET A 254 -16.56 -71.57 5.19
N SER A 255 -16.49 -72.85 5.55
CA SER A 255 -16.42 -73.94 4.58
C SER A 255 -17.78 -74.09 3.91
N LEU A 256 -17.82 -73.91 2.60
CA LEU A 256 -18.93 -74.36 1.73
C LEU A 256 -18.80 -75.86 1.47
#